data_AF-A0A7W1BZ86-F1
#
_entry.id   AF-A0A7W1BZ86-F1
#
_cell.length_a   1.000
_cell.length_b   1.000
_cell.length_c   1.000
_cell.angle_alpha   90.00
_cell.angle_beta   90.00
_cell.angle_gamma   90.00
#
_symmetry.space_group_name_H-M   'P 1'
#
loop_
_entity.id
_entity.type
_entity.pdbx_description
1 polymer ?
#
loop_
_entity_poly.entity_id
_entity_poly.type
_entity_poly.pdbx_seq_one_letter_code
_entity_poly.pdbx_strand_id
1 'polypeptide(L)'
;LLTGSVGVGKTHLAVAILQGLIAKGVSCLFCEFGSLLKQIQDSYNPISKTSELRVLAPVYQAEVLVLDELGSTIPTDWVRDTMYQIINKRYNDKKLTIFTTNYLDVPRIESTQEPEIASRTFSKKGSAERIREMTTLEERIGTRLRSRLYEMCNAVLIEGEDYRKKQDRHR
;
A
#
# COMPACT_ATOMS: atom_id res chain seq x y z
N LEU A 1 2.48 4.64 9.30
CA LEU A 1 1.51 3.83 8.54
C LEU A 1 0.12 4.30 8.90
N LEU A 2 -0.61 4.90 7.95
CA LEU A 2 -1.98 5.35 8.14
C LEU A 2 -2.94 4.25 7.67
N THR A 3 -3.72 3.68 8.57
CA THR A 3 -4.71 2.63 8.29
C THR A 3 -6.12 3.15 8.53
N GLY A 4 -7.14 2.47 8.01
CA GLY A 4 -8.54 2.84 8.22
C GLY A 4 -9.41 2.56 6.99
N SER A 5 -10.73 2.66 7.13
CA SER A 5 -11.69 2.40 6.06
C SER A 5 -11.62 3.43 4.92
N VAL A 6 -12.22 3.11 3.77
CA VAL A 6 -12.25 4.04 2.62
C VAL A 6 -12.98 5.33 3.00
N GLY A 7 -12.45 6.48 2.58
CA GLY A 7 -13.14 7.77 2.75
C GLY A 7 -12.86 8.51 4.07
N VAL A 8 -12.10 7.91 5.01
CA VAL A 8 -11.77 8.54 6.31
C VAL A 8 -10.66 9.59 6.27
N GLY A 9 -10.11 9.89 5.08
CA GLY A 9 -9.13 10.98 4.92
C GLY A 9 -7.65 10.61 5.03
N LYS A 10 -7.27 9.33 4.97
CA LYS A 10 -5.84 8.90 5.02
C LYS A 10 -4.94 9.62 4.02
N THR A 11 -5.29 9.61 2.74
CA THR A 11 -4.55 10.30 1.67
C THR A 11 -4.54 11.81 1.90
N HIS A 12 -5.67 12.37 2.35
CA HIS A 12 -5.77 13.81 2.64
C HIS A 12 -4.81 14.23 3.77
N LEU A 13 -4.76 13.45 4.86
CA LEU A 13 -3.81 13.68 5.95
C LEU A 13 -2.36 13.52 5.48
N ALA A 14 -2.06 12.50 4.69
CA ALA A 14 -0.72 12.30 4.13
C ALA A 14 -0.27 13.50 3.28
N VAL A 15 -1.14 14.02 2.41
CA VAL A 15 -0.87 15.21 1.61
C VAL A 15 -0.71 16.46 2.48
N ALA A 16 -1.55 16.65 3.51
CA ALA A 16 -1.43 17.77 4.44
C ALA A 16 -0.07 17.75 5.18
N ILE A 17 0.41 16.57 5.58
CA ILE A 17 1.75 16.39 6.16
C ILE A 17 2.82 16.83 5.16
N LEU A 18 2.75 16.37 3.90
CA LEU A 18 3.71 16.79 2.87
C LEU A 18 3.69 18.30 2.65
N GLN A 19 2.52 18.92 2.56
CA GLN A 19 2.40 20.37 2.39
C GLN A 19 3.07 21.13 3.55
N GLY A 20 2.86 20.69 4.79
CA GLY A 20 3.51 21.29 5.96
C GLY A 20 5.05 21.13 5.96
N LEU A 21 5.57 20.04 5.41
CA LEU A 21 7.01 19.80 5.26
C LEU A 21 7.60 20.63 4.11
N ILE A 22 6.92 20.69 2.98
CA ILE A 22 7.30 21.53 1.83
C ILE A 22 7.37 23.00 2.22
N ALA A 23 6.42 23.48 3.02
CA ALA A 23 6.43 24.85 3.55
C ALA A 23 7.67 25.15 4.42
N LYS A 24 8.36 24.12 4.93
CA LYS A 24 9.62 24.23 5.68
C LYS A 24 10.86 23.95 4.82
N GLY A 25 10.71 23.81 3.50
CA GLY A 25 11.80 23.58 2.55
C GLY A 25 12.22 22.12 2.38
N VAL A 26 11.44 21.16 2.90
CA VAL A 26 11.75 19.72 2.79
C VAL A 26 11.25 19.16 1.45
N SER A 27 12.10 18.42 0.74
CA SER A 27 11.72 17.81 -0.53
C SER A 27 10.84 16.58 -0.31
N CYS A 28 9.65 16.58 -0.90
CA CYS A 28 8.66 15.54 -0.69
C CYS A 28 8.20 14.94 -2.03
N LEU A 29 7.95 13.63 -2.03
CA LEU A 29 7.39 12.90 -3.17
C LEU A 29 6.08 12.20 -2.75
N PHE A 30 5.06 12.30 -3.58
CA PHE A 30 3.82 11.54 -3.44
C PHE A 30 3.72 10.54 -4.60
N CYS A 31 3.44 9.28 -4.29
CA CYS A 31 3.21 8.24 -5.29
C CYS A 31 2.02 7.37 -4.88
N GLU A 32 1.05 7.21 -5.77
CA GLU A 32 0.03 6.17 -5.67
C GLU A 32 0.62 4.85 -6.20
N PHE A 33 0.54 3.78 -5.41
CA PHE A 33 1.33 2.57 -5.66
C PHE A 33 0.96 1.85 -6.96
N GLY A 34 -0.33 1.77 -7.31
CA GLY A 34 -0.79 1.20 -8.58
C GLY A 34 -0.29 1.99 -9.79
N SER A 35 -0.36 3.32 -9.75
CA SER A 35 0.23 4.18 -10.79
C SER A 35 1.75 4.01 -10.90
N LEU A 36 2.46 3.81 -9.79
CA LEU A 36 3.89 3.54 -9.81
C LEU A 36 4.19 2.19 -10.47
N LEU A 37 3.46 1.13 -10.13
CA LEU A 37 3.60 -0.18 -10.77
C LEU A 37 3.39 -0.09 -12.29
N LYS A 38 2.36 0.65 -12.73
CA LYS A 38 2.12 0.87 -14.16
C LYS A 38 3.30 1.55 -14.85
N GLN A 39 3.86 2.61 -14.26
CA GLN A 39 5.02 3.30 -14.81
C GLN A 39 6.26 2.39 -14.92
N ILE A 40 6.46 1.51 -13.93
CA ILE A 40 7.53 0.52 -13.97
C ILE A 40 7.30 -0.47 -15.11
N GLN A 41 6.07 -1.00 -15.26
CA GLN A 41 5.73 -1.91 -16.36
C GLN A 41 5.92 -1.26 -17.73
N ASP A 42 5.46 -0.01 -17.88
CA ASP A 42 5.59 0.75 -19.12
C ASP A 42 7.06 0.98 -19.51
N SER A 43 7.98 1.04 -18.52
CA SER A 43 9.42 1.18 -18.73
C SER A 43 10.11 -0.05 -19.35
N TYR A 44 9.45 -1.21 -19.31
CA TYR A 44 9.95 -2.43 -19.97
C TYR A 44 9.56 -2.50 -21.45
N ASN A 45 8.68 -1.62 -21.91
CA ASN A 45 8.31 -1.58 -23.32
C ASN A 45 9.54 -1.15 -24.14
N PRO A 46 9.97 -1.93 -25.16
CA PRO A 46 11.15 -1.62 -25.96
C PRO A 46 11.04 -0.31 -26.76
N ILE A 47 9.82 0.24 -26.91
CA ILE A 47 9.58 1.56 -27.51
C ILE A 47 9.79 2.69 -26.48
N SER A 48 9.63 2.39 -25.19
CA SER A 48 9.81 3.39 -24.13
C SER A 48 11.28 3.78 -24.02
N LYS A 49 11.55 5.08 -23.92
CA LYS A 49 12.91 5.63 -23.71
C LYS A 49 13.26 5.77 -22.22
N THR A 50 12.47 5.15 -21.34
CA THR A 50 12.57 5.30 -19.89
C THR A 50 12.99 3.97 -19.31
N SER A 51 14.13 3.90 -18.64
CA SER A 51 14.53 2.71 -17.91
C SER A 51 13.77 2.60 -16.58
N GLU A 52 13.58 1.38 -16.09
CA GLU A 52 13.05 1.10 -14.74
C GLU A 52 13.75 1.95 -13.67
N LEU A 53 15.08 2.02 -13.74
CA LEU A 53 15.89 2.78 -12.79
C LEU A 53 15.51 4.28 -12.79
N ARG A 54 15.12 4.84 -13.94
CA ARG A 54 14.70 6.24 -14.05
C ARG A 54 13.37 6.49 -13.33
N VAL A 55 12.47 5.51 -13.31
CA VAL A 55 11.19 5.58 -12.57
C VAL A 55 11.42 5.39 -11.08
N LEU A 56 12.29 4.45 -10.70
CA LEU A 56 12.53 4.08 -9.31
C LEU A 56 13.50 5.01 -8.57
N ALA A 57 14.44 5.65 -9.26
CA ALA A 57 15.45 6.51 -8.62
C ALA A 57 14.84 7.64 -7.76
N PRO A 58 13.83 8.41 -8.24
CA PRO A 58 13.16 9.41 -7.40
C PRO A 58 12.50 8.77 -6.17
N VAL A 59 11.87 7.61 -6.32
CA VAL A 59 11.20 6.88 -5.23
C VAL A 59 12.21 6.41 -4.18
N TYR A 60 13.38 5.94 -4.58
CA TYR A 60 14.45 5.53 -3.66
C TYR A 60 15.10 6.71 -2.96
N GLN A 61 15.34 7.80 -3.68
CA GLN A 61 16.17 8.91 -3.20
C GLN A 61 15.39 9.95 -2.40
N ALA A 62 14.07 10.05 -2.62
CA ALA A 62 13.19 11.02 -1.97
C ALA A 62 13.45 11.10 -0.46
N GLU A 63 13.68 12.32 0.02
CA GLU A 63 13.89 12.62 1.44
C GLU A 63 12.66 12.19 2.26
N VAL A 64 11.47 12.62 1.82
CA VAL A 64 10.18 12.16 2.33
C VAL A 64 9.34 11.60 1.20
N LEU A 65 8.84 10.37 1.36
CA LEU A 65 7.94 9.73 0.41
C LEU A 65 6.59 9.44 1.07
N VAL A 66 5.49 9.78 0.40
CA VAL A 66 4.19 9.15 0.61
C VAL A 66 4.01 8.07 -0.44
N LEU A 67 3.77 6.83 0.01
CA LEU A 67 3.34 5.72 -0.82
C LEU A 67 1.89 5.39 -0.49
N ASP A 68 0.98 5.85 -1.35
CA ASP A 68 -0.47 5.80 -1.15
C ASP A 68 -1.07 4.47 -1.67
N GLU A 69 -2.15 4.04 -1.02
CA GLU A 69 -2.95 2.85 -1.37
C GLU A 69 -2.17 1.52 -1.34
N LEU A 70 -1.28 1.34 -0.37
CA LEU A 70 -0.51 0.11 -0.23
C LEU A 70 -1.42 -1.12 -0.06
N GLY A 71 -1.21 -2.14 -0.90
CA GLY A 71 -1.97 -3.39 -0.89
C GLY A 71 -3.31 -3.34 -1.62
N SER A 72 -3.70 -2.21 -2.23
CA SER A 72 -4.95 -2.11 -3.01
C SER A 72 -4.92 -2.96 -4.28
N THR A 73 -3.74 -3.06 -4.91
CA THR A 73 -3.52 -3.83 -6.14
C THR A 73 -3.57 -5.33 -5.92
N ILE A 74 -3.89 -6.08 -6.97
CA ILE A 74 -3.82 -7.54 -6.97
C ILE A 74 -2.38 -7.97 -6.65
N PRO A 75 -2.14 -8.74 -5.57
CA PRO A 75 -0.80 -9.06 -5.11
C PRO A 75 -0.21 -10.24 -5.90
N THR A 76 0.11 -10.03 -7.18
CA THR A 76 0.90 -10.97 -7.97
C THR A 76 2.33 -11.05 -7.43
N ASP A 77 3.09 -12.09 -7.80
CA ASP A 77 4.48 -12.24 -7.36
C ASP A 77 5.33 -11.04 -7.75
N TRP A 78 5.20 -10.56 -9.00
CA TRP A 78 5.88 -9.35 -9.47
C TRP A 78 5.50 -8.10 -8.65
N VAL A 79 4.22 -7.92 -8.30
CA VAL A 79 3.77 -6.79 -7.46
C VAL A 79 4.39 -6.89 -6.07
N ARG A 80 4.41 -8.08 -5.47
CA ARG A 80 4.99 -8.32 -4.14
C ARG A 80 6.50 -8.09 -4.14
N ASP A 81 7.21 -8.58 -5.15
CA ASP A 81 8.66 -8.40 -5.29
C ASP A 81 9.02 -6.94 -5.50
N THR A 82 8.28 -6.22 -6.36
CA THR A 82 8.48 -4.78 -6.59
C THR A 82 8.20 -3.98 -5.31
N MET A 83 7.11 -4.30 -4.61
CA MET A 83 6.78 -3.68 -3.33
C MET A 83 7.89 -3.92 -2.29
N TYR A 84 8.37 -5.16 -2.19
CA TYR A 84 9.43 -5.54 -1.28
C TYR A 84 10.73 -4.80 -1.60
N GLN A 85 11.12 -4.73 -2.87
CA GLN A 85 12.31 -4.02 -3.32
C GLN A 85 12.27 -2.55 -2.89
N ILE A 86 11.17 -1.85 -3.15
CA ILE A 86 11.01 -0.43 -2.81
C ILE A 86 11.08 -0.21 -1.30
N ILE A 87 10.29 -0.97 -0.54
CA ILE A 87 10.18 -0.77 0.91
C ILE A 87 11.47 -1.19 1.61
N ASN A 88 12.07 -2.32 1.21
CA ASN A 88 13.33 -2.79 1.78
C ASN A 88 14.48 -1.81 1.50
N LYS A 89 14.55 -1.22 0.30
CA LYS A 89 15.59 -0.22 -0.01
C LYS A 89 15.47 1.00 0.89
N ARG A 90 14.27 1.57 1.01
CA ARG A 90 14.02 2.75 1.85
C ARG A 90 14.19 2.46 3.34
N TYR A 91 13.81 1.27 3.79
CA TYR A 91 14.09 0.79 5.15
C TYR A 91 15.60 0.79 5.43
N ASN A 92 16.41 0.15 4.56
CA ASN A 92 17.85 0.01 4.80
C ASN A 92 18.56 1.36 4.78
N ASP A 93 18.11 2.27 3.91
CA ASP A 93 18.63 3.64 3.82
C ASP A 93 18.06 4.57 4.90
N LYS A 94 17.19 4.08 5.80
CA LYS A 94 16.51 4.85 6.85
C LYS A 94 15.77 6.09 6.31
N LYS A 95 15.13 5.96 5.15
CA LYS A 95 14.41 7.06 4.48
C LYS A 95 12.99 7.19 5.01
N LEU A 96 12.59 8.42 5.37
CA LEU A 96 11.26 8.69 5.90
C LEU A 96 10.20 8.34 4.86
N THR A 97 9.26 7.48 5.24
CA THR A 97 8.20 7.01 4.35
C THR A 97 6.88 6.94 5.09
N ILE A 98 5.87 7.61 4.54
CA ILE A 98 4.49 7.56 5.00
C ILE A 98 3.74 6.61 4.06
N PHE A 99 3.03 5.65 4.63
CA PHE A 99 2.20 4.72 3.88
C PHE A 99 0.74 4.95 4.22
N THR A 100 -0.15 4.79 3.25
CA THR A 100 -1.59 4.67 3.51
C THR A 100 -2.08 3.31 3.05
N THR A 101 -3.06 2.75 3.76
CA THR A 101 -3.69 1.49 3.34
C THR A 101 -5.12 1.39 3.86
N ASN A 102 -5.97 0.68 3.11
CA ASN A 102 -7.34 0.34 3.53
C ASN A 102 -7.41 -0.98 4.32
N TYR A 103 -6.27 -1.67 4.48
CA TYR A 103 -6.20 -2.95 5.19
C TYR A 103 -5.73 -2.74 6.62
N LEU A 104 -6.28 -3.54 7.54
CA LEU A 104 -5.86 -3.49 8.94
C LEU A 104 -4.46 -4.09 9.08
N ASP A 105 -3.59 -3.43 9.86
CA ASP A 105 -2.30 -3.97 10.26
C ASP A 105 -2.45 -4.81 11.53
N VAL A 106 -3.18 -5.90 11.39
CA VAL A 106 -3.32 -6.93 12.42
C VAL A 106 -2.65 -8.21 11.93
N PRO A 107 -2.04 -9.01 12.83
CA PRO A 107 -1.55 -10.33 12.47
C PRO A 107 -2.67 -11.14 11.84
N ARG A 108 -2.32 -12.01 10.89
CA ARG A 108 -3.28 -12.98 10.35
C ARG A 108 -3.82 -13.83 11.49
N ILE A 109 -5.12 -13.74 11.76
CA ILE A 109 -5.79 -14.65 12.68
C ILE A 109 -5.93 -15.96 11.92
N GLU A 110 -5.14 -16.97 12.29
CA GLU A 110 -5.42 -18.35 11.89
C GLU A 110 -6.74 -18.72 12.55
N SER A 111 -7.85 -18.60 11.82
CA SER A 111 -9.14 -19.08 12.31
C SER A 111 -9.00 -20.60 12.51
N THR A 112 -8.81 -21.01 13.76
CA THR A 112 -9.12 -22.36 14.21
C THR A 112 -10.60 -22.57 13.91
N GLN A 113 -10.93 -23.66 13.22
CA GLN A 113 -12.24 -24.03 12.64
C GLN A 113 -12.37 -23.73 11.14
N GLU A 114 -11.77 -24.60 10.33
CA GLU A 114 -12.48 -25.08 9.14
C GLU A 114 -13.76 -25.78 9.63
N PRO A 115 -14.98 -25.36 9.24
CA PRO A 115 -16.16 -26.17 9.52
C PRO A 115 -16.02 -27.47 8.70
N GLU A 116 -15.91 -28.61 9.39
CA GLU A 116 -15.74 -29.98 8.85
C GLU A 116 -16.81 -30.40 7.81
N ILE A 117 -17.86 -29.61 7.61
CA ILE A 117 -18.98 -29.92 6.71
C ILE A 117 -18.68 -29.55 5.24
N ALA A 118 -17.66 -28.73 4.96
CA ALA A 118 -17.38 -28.25 3.60
C ALA A 118 -16.38 -29.13 2.80
N SER A 119 -15.98 -30.28 3.34
CA SER A 119 -15.01 -31.23 2.74
C SER A 119 -15.45 -31.89 1.42
N ARG A 120 -16.61 -31.55 0.85
CA ARG A 120 -17.10 -32.11 -0.43
C ARG A 120 -17.36 -31.10 -1.56
N THR A 121 -16.98 -29.83 -1.40
CA THR A 121 -17.13 -28.83 -2.49
C THR A 121 -15.89 -27.96 -2.74
N PHE A 122 -14.78 -28.19 -2.04
CA PHE A 122 -13.55 -27.39 -2.16
C PHE A 122 -12.65 -27.70 -3.37
N SER A 123 -13.25 -27.87 -4.54
CA SER A 123 -12.57 -27.64 -5.81
C SER A 123 -13.39 -26.62 -6.58
N LYS A 124 -12.87 -25.38 -6.72
CA LYS A 124 -13.26 -24.29 -7.67
C LYS A 124 -13.54 -22.88 -7.07
N LYS A 125 -12.93 -22.44 -5.97
CA LYS A 125 -12.84 -20.97 -5.75
C LYS A 125 -11.68 -20.40 -6.58
N GLY A 126 -12.00 -19.49 -7.50
CA GLY A 126 -11.01 -18.82 -8.36
C GLY A 126 -10.07 -17.92 -7.57
N SER A 127 -8.86 -17.69 -8.09
CA SER A 127 -7.82 -16.85 -7.47
C SER A 127 -8.32 -15.44 -7.11
N ALA A 128 -9.19 -14.85 -7.93
CA ALA A 128 -9.77 -13.53 -7.70
C ALA A 128 -10.69 -13.45 -6.47
N GLU A 129 -11.41 -14.52 -6.15
CA GLU A 129 -12.32 -14.59 -5.02
C GLU A 129 -11.54 -14.64 -3.69
N ARG A 130 -10.46 -15.42 -3.66
CA ARG A 130 -9.52 -15.47 -2.54
C ARG A 130 -8.85 -14.12 -2.25
N ILE A 131 -8.55 -13.34 -3.29
CA ILE A 131 -7.96 -12.00 -3.12
C ILE A 131 -8.96 -11.04 -2.46
N ARG A 132 -10.25 -11.15 -2.78
CA ARG A 132 -11.29 -10.28 -2.17
C ARG A 132 -11.54 -10.60 -0.70
N GLU A 133 -11.29 -11.84 -0.28
CA GLU A 133 -11.43 -12.29 1.11
C GLU A 133 -10.24 -11.84 2.00
N MET A 134 -9.15 -11.32 1.42
CA MET A 134 -8.04 -10.79 2.20
C MET A 134 -8.45 -9.51 2.91
N THR A 135 -8.42 -9.53 4.24
CA THR A 135 -8.86 -8.43 5.10
C THR A 135 -7.69 -7.72 5.77
N THR A 136 -6.55 -8.41 5.90
CA THR A 136 -5.37 -7.91 6.59
C THR A 136 -4.31 -7.42 5.61
N LEU A 137 -3.48 -6.48 6.06
CA LEU A 137 -2.35 -6.00 5.25
C LEU A 137 -1.35 -7.14 5.00
N GLU A 138 -1.10 -7.98 6.00
CA GLU A 138 -0.17 -9.11 5.91
C GLU A 138 -0.54 -10.09 4.79
N GLU A 139 -1.82 -10.39 4.57
CA GLU A 139 -2.26 -11.25 3.47
C GLU A 139 -1.95 -10.67 2.08
N ARG A 140 -1.98 -9.33 1.96
CA ARG A 140 -1.69 -8.63 0.71
C ARG A 140 -0.18 -8.58 0.43
N ILE A 141 0.60 -8.19 1.43
CA ILE A 141 2.03 -7.83 1.25
C ILE A 141 3.01 -8.92 1.73
N GLY A 142 2.54 -9.90 2.49
CA GLY A 142 3.34 -10.95 3.10
C GLY A 142 4.01 -10.54 4.42
N THR A 143 4.28 -11.55 5.25
CA THR A 143 4.84 -11.39 6.61
C THR A 143 6.16 -10.61 6.65
N ARG A 144 7.06 -10.86 5.68
CA ARG A 144 8.37 -10.18 5.62
C ARG A 144 8.23 -8.67 5.45
N LEU A 145 7.32 -8.26 4.57
CA LEU A 145 7.11 -6.85 4.27
C LEU A 145 6.38 -6.17 5.43
N ARG A 146 5.38 -6.84 6.00
CA ARG A 146 4.68 -6.39 7.21
C ARG A 146 5.66 -6.14 8.37
N SER A 147 6.64 -7.03 8.58
CA SER A 147 7.68 -6.85 9.60
C SER A 147 8.50 -5.57 9.39
N ARG A 148 8.92 -5.28 8.15
CA ARG A 148 9.65 -4.05 7.82
C ARG A 148 8.81 -2.80 8.06
N LEU A 149 7.52 -2.84 7.69
CA LEU A 149 6.59 -1.74 7.98
C LEU A 149 6.44 -1.53 9.48
N TYR A 150 6.27 -2.59 10.26
CA TYR A 150 6.15 -2.54 11.72
C TYR A 150 7.38 -1.90 12.37
N GLU A 151 8.59 -2.22 11.90
CA GLU A 151 9.82 -1.65 12.43
C GLU A 151 10.04 -0.17 12.04
N MET A 152 9.67 0.22 10.81
CA MET A 152 9.97 1.58 10.31
C MET A 152 8.82 2.58 10.50
N CYS A 153 7.62 2.13 10.85
CA CYS A 153 6.44 2.98 10.96
C CYS A 153 5.90 3.01 12.39
N ASN A 154 5.42 4.19 12.79
CA ASN A 154 4.35 4.26 13.77
C ASN A 154 3.00 4.03 13.07
N ALA A 155 2.21 3.08 13.55
CA ALA A 155 0.89 2.76 13.01
C ALA A 155 -0.17 3.69 13.63
N VAL A 156 -0.98 4.33 12.78
CA VAL A 156 -2.05 5.24 13.18
C VAL A 156 -3.32 4.78 12.48
N LEU A 157 -4.29 4.32 13.28
CA LEU A 157 -5.63 4.02 12.81
C LEU A 157 -6.44 5.31 12.69
N ILE A 158 -7.01 5.56 11.52
CA ILE A 158 -7.91 6.68 11.27
C ILE A 158 -9.33 6.13 11.18
N GLU A 159 -10.16 6.55 12.13
CA GLU A 159 -11.56 6.20 12.22
C GLU A 159 -12.44 7.40 11.85
N GLY A 160 -13.58 7.13 11.24
CA GLY A 160 -14.52 8.17 10.84
C GLY A 160 -15.52 7.68 9.81
N GLU A 161 -16.48 8.54 9.51
CA GLU A 161 -17.43 8.29 8.42
C GLU A 161 -16.78 8.63 7.07
N ASP A 162 -17.31 8.04 6.00
CA ASP A 162 -16.88 8.38 4.65
C ASP A 162 -17.28 9.82 4.30
N TYR A 163 -16.31 10.74 4.35
CA TYR A 163 -16.52 12.15 4.10
C TYR A 163 -16.97 12.45 2.67
N ARG A 164 -16.69 11.55 1.71
CA ARG A 164 -17.12 11.70 0.31
C ARG A 164 -18.65 11.68 0.21
N LYS A 165 -19.29 10.78 0.96
CA LYS A 165 -20.76 10.63 1.01
C LYS A 165 -21.46 11.77 1.75
N LYS A 166 -20.76 12.46 2.66
CA LYS A 166 -21.30 13.63 3.35
C LYS A 166 -21.34 14.87 2.46
N GLN A 167 -20.31 15.09 1.64
CA GLN A 167 -20.28 16.25 0.74
C GLN A 167 -21.34 16.15 -0.37
N ASP A 168 -21.62 14.95 -0.87
CA ASP A 168 -22.69 14.75 -1.87
C ASP A 168 -24.11 15.02 -1.33
N ARG A 169 -24.32 15.01 -0.01
CA ARG A 169 -25.62 15.38 0.60
C ARG A 169 -25.84 16.90 0.69
N HIS A 170 -24.83 17.71 0.38
CA HIS A 170 -24.87 19.17 0.45
C HIS A 170 -24.67 19.85 -0.92
N ARG A 171 -24.71 19.08 -2.01
CA ARG A 171 -24.79 19.54 -3.40
C ARG A 171 -26.17 19.20 -3.96
#